data_AF-A0A7G7GCL8-F1
#
_entry.id   AF-A0A7G7GCL8-F1
#
_cell.length_a   1.000
_cell.length_b   1.000
_cell.length_c   1.000
_cell.angle_alpha   90.00
_cell.angle_beta   90.00
_cell.angle_gamma   90.00
#
_symmetry.space_group_name_H-M   'P 1'
#
loop_
_entity.id
_entity.type
_entity.pdbx_description
1 polymer ?
#
loop_
_entity_poly.entity_id
_entity_poly.type
_entity_poly.pdbx_seq_one_letter_code
_entity_poly.pdbx_strand_id
1 'polypeptide(L)'
;MKYRIDNQDVQMEVNGARSFGEDAVLFLEDDNLIAHTTWKKQGFSLIPLLKPVEFAALNAGLQSYLTHIIGKYASNLPPDFTIEKYHTLIAGNQALHLAITNEAKQVDYQNFPVPIQTLIERIEQEVKIPLTVLNPNTQEYHFSYRIVRPGLSDFNPLHRDAWHPELKHCLNLYLPVVGSNELSSLGLIPGSHFWPEKTVERTLVGAVMNGSQYTVPGLTATSNALQLMRPNPINHQALLFTPYLIHGGAANLNPDTTRVSVEIRFWRRAD
;
A
#
# COMPACT_ATOMS: atom_id res chain seq x y z
N MET A 1 18.95 -7.68 -4.84
CA MET A 1 18.00 -8.80 -5.01
C MET A 1 17.40 -8.75 -6.41
N LYS A 2 17.16 -9.91 -7.04
CA LYS A 2 16.45 -10.01 -8.32
C LYS A 2 15.09 -10.66 -8.08
N TYR A 3 14.06 -10.17 -8.76
CA TYR A 3 12.72 -10.75 -8.73
C TYR A 3 12.05 -10.59 -10.09
N ARG A 4 10.94 -11.28 -10.29
CA ARG A 4 10.13 -11.19 -11.50
C ARG A 4 8.77 -10.61 -11.16
N ILE A 5 8.31 -9.61 -11.90
CA ILE A 5 6.96 -9.05 -11.77
C ILE A 5 6.27 -9.07 -13.13
N ASP A 6 5.12 -9.72 -13.24
CA ASP A 6 4.39 -9.90 -14.50
C ASP A 6 5.29 -10.35 -15.66
N ASN A 7 6.14 -11.33 -15.36
CA ASN A 7 7.14 -11.91 -16.27
C ASN A 7 8.37 -11.05 -16.62
N GLN A 8 8.52 -9.84 -16.05
CA GLN A 8 9.67 -8.97 -16.25
C GLN A 8 10.68 -9.09 -15.11
N ASP A 9 11.96 -9.21 -15.44
CA ASP A 9 13.03 -9.24 -14.44
C ASP A 9 13.32 -7.83 -13.92
N VAL A 10 13.36 -7.70 -12.61
CA VAL A 10 13.68 -6.46 -11.91
C VAL A 10 14.80 -6.71 -10.93
N GLN A 11 15.72 -5.75 -10.86
CA GLN A 11 16.77 -5.72 -9.86
C GLN A 11 16.55 -4.54 -8.93
N MET A 12 16.64 -4.80 -7.64
CA MET A 12 16.50 -3.80 -6.59
C MET A 12 17.60 -3.99 -5.56
N GLU A 13 18.18 -2.88 -5.11
CA GLU A 13 19.14 -2.85 -4.02
C GLU A 13 18.50 -2.21 -2.78
N VAL A 14 18.57 -2.92 -1.66
CA VAL A 14 18.01 -2.50 -0.38
C VAL A 14 19.13 -2.56 0.65
N ASN A 15 19.42 -1.42 1.26
CA ASN A 15 20.55 -1.23 2.17
C ASN A 15 20.08 -0.98 3.60
N GLY A 16 20.90 -1.42 4.56
CA GLY A 16 20.61 -1.44 6.00
C GLY A 16 21.22 -2.66 6.68
N ALA A 17 21.29 -2.67 8.01
CA ALA A 17 21.66 -3.87 8.77
C ALA A 17 20.60 -4.96 8.56
N ARG A 18 21.03 -6.21 8.34
CA ARG A 18 20.18 -7.30 7.84
C ARG A 18 20.23 -8.51 8.76
N SER A 19 19.13 -9.24 8.84
CA SER A 19 19.11 -10.58 9.41
C SER A 19 17.99 -11.41 8.79
N PHE A 20 18.13 -12.73 8.86
CA PHE A 20 17.00 -13.64 8.79
C PHE A 20 16.23 -13.58 10.12
N GLY A 21 14.94 -13.86 10.08
CA GLY A 21 14.13 -14.01 11.30
C GLY A 21 14.11 -15.45 11.82
N GLU A 22 13.24 -15.68 12.80
CA GLU A 22 13.09 -16.98 13.47
C GLU A 22 12.41 -18.04 12.59
N ASP A 23 12.46 -19.30 13.02
CA ASP A 23 11.69 -20.39 12.40
C ASP A 23 10.20 -20.32 12.76
N ALA A 24 9.55 -19.23 12.36
CA ALA A 24 8.17 -18.89 12.69
C ALA A 24 7.43 -18.39 11.45
N VAL A 25 6.15 -18.73 11.34
CA VAL A 25 5.24 -18.19 10.32
C VAL A 25 4.33 -17.19 10.99
N LEU A 26 4.68 -15.90 10.95
CA LEU A 26 3.98 -14.83 11.68
C LEU A 26 2.45 -14.86 11.48
N PHE A 27 1.99 -15.12 10.25
CA PHE A 27 0.56 -15.22 9.92
C PHE A 27 -0.21 -16.31 10.70
N LEU A 28 0.47 -17.36 11.14
CA LEU A 28 -0.13 -18.46 11.91
C LEU A 28 -0.14 -18.20 13.42
N GLU A 29 0.66 -17.24 13.89
CA GLU A 29 0.80 -16.90 15.31
C GLU A 29 -0.04 -15.68 15.70
N ASP A 30 -0.17 -14.74 14.77
CA ASP A 30 -0.88 -13.48 14.96
C ASP A 30 -2.39 -13.60 14.61
N ASP A 31 -3.21 -12.63 15.07
CA ASP A 31 -4.63 -12.55 14.69
C ASP A 31 -4.83 -12.58 13.16
N ASN A 32 -5.65 -13.53 12.71
CA ASN A 32 -5.86 -13.86 11.32
C ASN A 32 -7.21 -13.34 10.84
N LEU A 33 -7.24 -12.08 10.42
CA LEU A 33 -8.46 -11.41 9.94
C LEU A 33 -9.00 -11.96 8.61
N ILE A 34 -8.32 -12.91 7.98
CA ILE A 34 -8.74 -13.50 6.70
C ILE A 34 -9.13 -14.97 6.85
N ALA A 35 -9.23 -15.48 8.08
CA ALA A 35 -9.43 -16.90 8.37
C ALA A 35 -10.70 -17.49 7.73
N HIS A 36 -11.75 -16.68 7.58
CA HIS A 36 -13.06 -17.07 7.05
C HIS A 36 -13.25 -16.75 5.55
N THR A 37 -12.19 -16.31 4.87
CA THR A 37 -12.25 -15.91 3.47
C THR A 37 -11.90 -17.06 2.52
N THR A 38 -12.47 -17.05 1.31
CA THR A 38 -12.14 -18.04 0.27
C THR A 38 -10.74 -17.85 -0.32
N TRP A 39 -10.20 -16.63 -0.17
CA TRP A 39 -8.91 -16.22 -0.70
C TRP A 39 -7.76 -16.30 0.32
N LYS A 40 -8.01 -16.83 1.52
CA LYS A 40 -7.00 -17.04 2.58
C LYS A 40 -5.69 -17.64 2.05
N LYS A 41 -5.76 -18.63 1.16
CA LYS A 41 -4.57 -19.29 0.60
C LYS A 41 -3.68 -18.35 -0.22
N GLN A 42 -4.29 -17.39 -0.91
CA GLN A 42 -3.56 -16.40 -1.72
C GLN A 42 -3.11 -15.22 -0.85
N GLY A 43 -3.88 -14.90 0.19
CA GLY A 43 -3.61 -13.82 1.15
C GLY A 43 -4.16 -12.46 0.73
N PHE A 44 -4.78 -12.37 -0.45
CA PHE A 44 -5.38 -11.16 -0.98
C PHE A 44 -6.61 -11.46 -1.84
N SER A 45 -7.43 -10.44 -2.09
CA SER A 45 -8.53 -10.47 -3.05
C SER A 45 -8.80 -9.09 -3.64
N LEU A 46 -9.30 -9.07 -4.87
CA LEU A 46 -9.93 -7.89 -5.45
C LEU A 46 -11.41 -7.93 -5.09
N ILE A 47 -11.86 -6.95 -4.31
CA ILE A 47 -13.25 -6.89 -3.86
C ILE A 47 -13.96 -5.73 -4.54
N PRO A 48 -15.23 -5.89 -4.97
CA PRO A 48 -16.10 -4.76 -5.22
C PRO A 48 -16.23 -3.96 -3.92
N LEU A 49 -15.87 -2.69 -3.91
CA LEU A 49 -15.82 -1.91 -2.67
C LEU A 49 -17.15 -1.18 -2.43
N LEU A 50 -17.54 -0.28 -3.33
CA LEU A 50 -18.77 0.51 -3.20
C LEU A 50 -19.59 0.43 -4.48
N LYS A 51 -20.85 0.89 -4.43
CA LYS A 51 -21.62 1.07 -5.66
C LYS A 51 -20.97 2.15 -6.54
N PRO A 52 -21.17 2.13 -7.86
CA PRO A 52 -20.51 3.07 -8.77
C PRO A 52 -20.63 4.55 -8.36
N VAL A 53 -21.81 5.00 -7.94
CA VAL A 53 -22.06 6.39 -7.53
C VAL A 53 -21.30 6.75 -6.24
N GLU A 54 -21.31 5.86 -5.25
CA GLU A 54 -20.61 6.03 -3.97
C GLU A 54 -19.09 6.04 -4.18
N PHE A 55 -18.60 5.13 -5.03
CA PHE A 55 -17.18 5.09 -5.39
C PHE A 55 -16.76 6.33 -6.17
N ALA A 56 -17.58 6.83 -7.09
CA ALA A 56 -17.29 8.06 -7.83
C ALA A 56 -17.19 9.26 -6.87
N ALA A 57 -18.09 9.37 -5.89
CA ALA A 57 -18.03 10.41 -4.86
C ALA A 57 -16.77 10.28 -3.99
N LEU A 58 -16.45 9.06 -3.54
CA LEU A 58 -15.21 8.76 -2.81
C LEU A 58 -13.98 9.19 -3.61
N ASN A 59 -13.89 8.76 -4.87
CA ASN A 59 -12.73 9.04 -5.71
C ASN A 59 -12.58 10.54 -5.97
N ALA A 60 -13.66 11.24 -6.32
CA ALA A 60 -13.64 12.69 -6.53
C ALA A 60 -13.19 13.44 -5.27
N GLY A 61 -13.66 13.02 -4.10
CA GLY A 61 -13.24 13.59 -2.83
C GLY A 61 -11.77 13.34 -2.50
N LEU A 62 -11.26 12.12 -2.77
CA LEU A 62 -9.85 11.78 -2.55
C LEU A 62 -8.93 12.59 -3.47
N GLN A 63 -9.34 12.79 -4.73
CA GLN A 63 -8.61 13.64 -5.67
C GLN A 63 -8.62 15.09 -5.22
N SER A 64 -9.78 15.63 -4.81
CA SER A 64 -9.91 17.00 -4.31
C SER A 64 -9.03 17.24 -3.09
N TYR A 65 -9.04 16.33 -2.13
CA TYR A 65 -8.21 16.45 -0.92
C TYR A 65 -6.72 16.40 -1.22
N LEU A 66 -6.27 15.50 -2.10
CA LEU A 66 -4.87 15.45 -2.50
C LEU A 66 -4.46 16.73 -3.27
N THR A 67 -5.32 17.23 -4.16
CA THR A 67 -5.09 18.52 -4.84
C THR A 67 -4.96 19.67 -3.84
N HIS A 68 -5.76 19.66 -2.76
CA HIS A 68 -5.63 20.64 -1.68
C HIS A 68 -4.27 20.55 -0.98
N ILE A 69 -3.79 19.34 -0.63
CA ILE A 69 -2.44 19.16 -0.07
C ILE A 69 -1.39 19.71 -1.04
N ILE A 70 -1.45 19.33 -2.33
CA ILE A 70 -0.50 19.79 -3.33
C ILE A 70 -0.49 21.32 -3.43
N GLY A 71 -1.67 21.96 -3.40
CA GLY A 71 -1.83 23.41 -3.47
C GLY A 71 -1.17 24.19 -2.32
N LYS A 72 -0.98 23.57 -1.14
CA LYS A 72 -0.22 24.18 -0.03
C LYS A 72 1.26 24.36 -0.37
N TYR A 73 1.80 23.49 -1.21
CA TYR A 73 3.22 23.46 -1.59
C TYR A 73 3.49 24.07 -2.97
N ALA A 74 2.51 24.02 -3.88
CA ALA A 74 2.60 24.54 -5.24
C ALA A 74 1.55 25.63 -5.44
N SER A 75 1.95 26.88 -5.22
CA SER A 75 1.04 28.05 -5.13
C SER A 75 0.27 28.41 -6.41
N ASN A 76 0.63 27.83 -7.56
CA ASN A 76 0.03 28.12 -8.87
C ASN A 76 -0.32 26.82 -9.60
N LEU A 77 -1.31 26.09 -9.09
CA LEU A 77 -1.85 24.95 -9.82
C LEU A 77 -2.50 25.43 -11.13
N PRO A 78 -2.18 24.82 -12.29
CA PRO A 78 -2.91 25.09 -13.53
C PRO A 78 -4.42 24.90 -13.35
N PRO A 79 -5.28 25.71 -14.00
CA PRO A 79 -6.73 25.56 -13.89
C PRO A 79 -7.27 24.19 -14.31
N ASP A 80 -6.55 23.51 -15.20
CA ASP A 80 -6.81 22.17 -15.73
C ASP A 80 -5.96 21.08 -15.06
N PHE A 81 -5.36 21.37 -13.90
CA PHE A 81 -4.53 20.41 -13.18
C PHE A 81 -5.32 19.16 -12.79
N THR A 82 -4.73 18.01 -13.06
CA THR A 82 -5.19 16.71 -12.58
C THR A 82 -4.06 15.97 -11.87
N ILE A 83 -4.41 15.14 -10.88
CA ILE A 83 -3.41 14.42 -10.08
C ILE A 83 -2.63 13.37 -10.90
N GLU A 84 -3.18 12.89 -12.02
CA GLU A 84 -2.47 12.08 -13.02
C GLU A 84 -1.22 12.80 -13.52
N LYS A 85 -1.30 14.13 -13.68
CA LYS A 85 -0.22 15.00 -14.14
C LYS A 85 0.62 15.58 -13.01
N TYR A 86 0.46 15.10 -11.78
CA TYR A 86 1.30 15.50 -10.64
C TYR A 86 2.82 15.47 -10.97
N HIS A 87 3.30 14.45 -11.67
CA HIS A 87 4.71 14.35 -12.03
C HIS A 87 5.22 15.49 -12.93
N THR A 88 4.38 16.11 -13.76
CA THR A 88 4.77 17.26 -14.60
C THR A 88 4.88 18.53 -13.78
N LEU A 89 4.00 18.72 -12.80
CA LEU A 89 4.03 19.85 -11.87
C LEU A 89 5.32 19.87 -11.03
N ILE A 90 5.73 18.70 -10.54
CA ILE A 90 6.91 18.59 -9.68
C ILE A 90 8.21 18.55 -10.50
N ALA A 91 8.17 18.17 -11.77
CA ALA A 91 9.28 18.24 -12.73
C ALA A 91 10.64 17.74 -12.20
N GLY A 92 10.65 16.67 -11.41
CA GLY A 92 11.87 16.11 -10.81
C GLY A 92 12.33 16.76 -9.50
N ASN A 93 11.61 17.74 -8.96
CA ASN A 93 11.90 18.32 -7.64
C ASN A 93 11.61 17.31 -6.52
N GLN A 94 12.64 16.57 -6.11
CA GLN A 94 12.53 15.52 -5.10
C GLN A 94 12.15 16.07 -3.72
N ALA A 95 12.69 17.23 -3.32
CA ALA A 95 12.40 17.80 -2.01
C ALA A 95 10.90 18.16 -1.88
N LEU A 96 10.34 18.76 -2.93
CA LEU A 96 8.92 19.08 -3.00
C LEU A 96 8.05 17.81 -3.01
N HIS A 97 8.46 16.78 -3.75
CA HIS A 97 7.78 15.49 -3.73
C HIS A 97 7.75 14.87 -2.33
N LEU A 98 8.88 14.89 -1.63
CA LEU A 98 8.99 14.36 -0.27
C LEU A 98 8.14 15.16 0.72
N ALA A 99 8.10 16.48 0.60
CA ALA A 99 7.25 17.32 1.46
C ALA A 99 5.76 16.96 1.28
N ILE A 100 5.28 16.91 0.04
CA ILE A 100 3.89 16.56 -0.28
C ILE A 100 3.55 15.14 0.18
N THR A 101 4.42 14.16 -0.11
CA THR A 101 4.15 12.76 0.28
C THR A 101 4.23 12.56 1.79
N ASN A 102 5.02 13.33 2.52
CA ASN A 102 5.06 13.23 3.99
C ASN A 102 3.79 13.77 4.62
N GLU A 103 3.25 14.90 4.15
CA GLU A 103 1.94 15.38 4.61
C GLU A 103 0.83 14.40 4.23
N ALA A 104 0.88 13.83 3.01
CA ALA A 104 -0.16 12.93 2.52
C ALA A 104 -0.12 11.51 3.14
N LYS A 105 0.88 11.17 3.98
CA LYS A 105 1.01 9.85 4.63
C LYS A 105 0.25 9.73 5.95
N GLN A 106 -0.09 10.84 6.61
CA GLN A 106 -0.75 10.83 7.92
C GLN A 106 -2.03 11.66 7.88
N VAL A 107 -2.93 11.32 6.94
CA VAL A 107 -4.19 12.04 6.79
C VAL A 107 -5.17 11.55 7.84
N ASP A 108 -5.68 12.47 8.65
CA ASP A 108 -6.75 12.18 9.61
C ASP A 108 -8.01 11.66 8.89
N TYR A 109 -8.57 10.56 9.38
CA TYR A 109 -9.76 9.92 8.84
C TYR A 109 -10.99 10.86 8.74
N GLN A 110 -11.06 11.93 9.53
CA GLN A 110 -12.14 12.93 9.45
C GLN A 110 -12.16 13.64 8.09
N ASN A 111 -11.02 13.64 7.38
CA ASN A 111 -10.91 14.16 6.02
C ASN A 111 -11.27 13.10 4.95
N PHE A 112 -11.67 11.90 5.36
CA PHE A 112 -12.05 10.87 4.40
C PHE A 112 -13.39 11.25 3.72
N PRO A 113 -13.50 11.19 2.38
CA PRO A 113 -14.58 11.91 1.69
C PRO A 113 -15.97 11.27 1.75
N VAL A 114 -16.06 10.06 2.29
CA VAL A 114 -17.33 9.36 2.54
C VAL A 114 -17.31 8.84 3.98
N PRO A 115 -18.47 8.52 4.58
CA PRO A 115 -18.48 7.92 5.90
C PRO A 115 -17.60 6.66 5.95
N ILE A 116 -16.52 6.69 6.74
CA ILE A 116 -15.58 5.56 6.85
C ILE A 116 -16.29 4.27 7.29
N GLN A 117 -17.38 4.40 8.04
CA GLN A 117 -18.23 3.30 8.46
C GLN A 117 -18.78 2.49 7.27
N THR A 118 -19.07 3.13 6.14
CA THR A 118 -19.51 2.44 4.92
C THR A 118 -18.44 1.49 4.38
N LEU A 119 -17.15 1.88 4.46
CA LEU A 119 -16.04 1.00 4.08
C LEU A 119 -15.84 -0.13 5.09
N ILE A 120 -15.92 0.19 6.39
CA ILE A 120 -15.80 -0.80 7.46
C ILE A 120 -16.86 -1.90 7.26
N GLU A 121 -18.14 -1.55 7.15
CA GLU A 121 -19.23 -2.50 6.96
C GLU A 121 -19.04 -3.38 5.72
N ARG A 122 -18.58 -2.79 4.61
CA ARG A 122 -18.29 -3.55 3.40
C ARG A 122 -17.20 -4.60 3.64
N ILE A 123 -16.13 -4.22 4.33
CA ILE A 123 -15.00 -5.12 4.57
C ILE A 123 -15.36 -6.16 5.64
N GLU A 124 -16.11 -5.80 6.69
CA GLU A 124 -16.67 -6.74 7.66
C GLU A 124 -17.53 -7.81 6.96
N GLN A 125 -18.32 -7.42 5.95
CA GLN A 125 -19.08 -8.38 5.13
C GLN A 125 -18.17 -9.32 4.32
N GLU A 126 -17.01 -8.87 3.88
CA GLU A 126 -16.04 -9.70 3.16
C GLU A 126 -15.36 -10.70 4.10
N VAL A 127 -14.85 -10.23 5.25
CA VAL A 127 -14.02 -11.04 6.16
C VAL A 127 -14.78 -11.73 7.29
N LYS A 128 -16.05 -11.38 7.50
CA LYS A 128 -16.95 -11.92 8.55
C LYS A 128 -16.44 -11.68 9.97
N ILE A 129 -15.71 -10.58 10.18
CA ILE A 129 -15.14 -10.18 11.47
C ILE A 129 -15.48 -8.71 11.70
N PRO A 130 -15.87 -8.30 12.93
CA PRO A 130 -16.02 -6.90 13.29
C PRO A 130 -14.69 -6.14 13.24
N LEU A 131 -14.68 -4.97 12.61
CA LEU A 131 -13.47 -4.19 12.35
C LEU A 131 -13.53 -2.76 12.90
N THR A 132 -12.35 -2.18 13.08
CA THR A 132 -12.13 -0.76 13.38
C THR A 132 -10.94 -0.25 12.56
N VAL A 133 -10.92 1.05 12.28
CA VAL A 133 -9.77 1.75 11.68
C VAL A 133 -8.91 2.47 12.73
N LEU A 134 -9.29 2.38 14.01
CA LEU A 134 -8.44 2.80 15.13
C LEU A 134 -7.28 1.82 15.24
N ASN A 135 -6.05 2.30 15.12
CA ASN A 135 -4.89 1.48 15.39
C ASN A 135 -4.80 1.20 16.91
N PRO A 136 -4.89 -0.05 17.38
CA PRO A 136 -4.84 -0.38 18.80
C PRO A 136 -3.48 -0.08 19.43
N ASN A 137 -2.40 -0.05 18.65
CA ASN A 137 -1.05 0.17 19.13
C ASN A 137 -0.70 1.66 19.27
N THR A 138 -1.22 2.51 18.38
CA THR A 138 -0.90 3.96 18.37
C THR A 138 -2.05 4.84 18.86
N GLN A 139 -3.28 4.32 18.92
CA GLN A 139 -4.50 5.06 19.22
C GLN A 139 -4.81 6.17 18.19
N GLU A 140 -4.38 5.97 16.95
CA GLU A 140 -4.54 6.93 15.86
C GLU A 140 -5.52 6.44 14.79
N TYR A 141 -6.08 7.41 14.05
CA TYR A 141 -7.00 7.21 12.94
C TYR A 141 -6.47 7.86 11.67
N HIS A 142 -5.71 7.12 10.87
CA HIS A 142 -5.13 7.66 9.65
C HIS A 142 -5.33 6.77 8.43
N PHE A 143 -5.31 7.43 7.26
CA PHE A 143 -5.05 6.79 5.99
C PHE A 143 -3.85 7.47 5.31
N SER A 144 -3.23 6.76 4.38
CA SER A 144 -2.03 7.24 3.70
C SER A 144 -2.23 7.26 2.20
N TYR A 145 -1.96 8.40 1.56
CA TYR A 145 -1.73 8.41 0.11
C TYR A 145 -0.36 7.81 -0.21
N ARG A 146 -0.31 7.06 -1.31
CA ARG A 146 0.92 6.70 -2.02
C ARG A 146 0.90 7.38 -3.37
N ILE A 147 1.97 8.11 -3.67
CA ILE A 147 2.12 8.86 -4.93
C ILE A 147 3.39 8.35 -5.59
N VAL A 148 3.26 7.71 -6.75
CA VAL A 148 4.40 7.14 -7.48
C VAL A 148 4.46 7.76 -8.87
N ARG A 149 5.51 8.55 -9.15
CA ARG A 149 5.67 9.21 -10.45
C ARG A 149 6.17 8.20 -11.51
N PRO A 150 5.79 8.38 -12.79
CA PRO A 150 6.28 7.58 -13.91
C PRO A 150 7.79 7.45 -13.91
N GLY A 151 8.29 6.21 -14.00
CA GLY A 151 9.73 5.94 -14.15
C GLY A 151 10.62 6.33 -12.96
N LEU A 152 10.06 6.82 -11.85
CA LEU A 152 10.81 7.21 -10.66
C LEU A 152 10.68 6.18 -9.54
N SER A 153 11.67 6.19 -8.65
CA SER A 153 11.78 5.25 -7.52
C SER A 153 10.97 5.68 -6.29
N ASP A 154 9.72 6.09 -6.50
CA ASP A 154 8.85 6.60 -5.41
C ASP A 154 8.05 5.47 -4.71
N PHE A 155 8.32 4.21 -5.05
CA PHE A 155 7.67 3.03 -4.48
C PHE A 155 8.45 2.50 -3.27
N ASN A 156 7.79 1.74 -2.39
CA ASN A 156 8.45 1.08 -1.26
C ASN A 156 9.26 -0.15 -1.75
N PRO A 157 10.33 -0.54 -1.03
CA PRO A 157 10.96 -1.85 -1.26
C PRO A 157 9.94 -2.99 -1.05
N LEU A 158 10.31 -4.21 -1.44
CA LEU A 158 9.54 -5.39 -1.06
C LEU A 158 9.57 -5.55 0.46
N HIS A 159 8.41 -5.72 1.08
CA HIS A 159 8.28 -5.81 2.53
C HIS A 159 7.01 -6.56 2.95
N ARG A 160 6.95 -6.91 4.23
CA ARG A 160 5.70 -7.22 4.95
C ARG A 160 5.40 -6.05 5.88
N ASP A 161 4.13 -5.66 5.97
CA ASP A 161 3.72 -4.62 6.92
C ASP A 161 3.87 -5.10 8.36
N ALA A 162 3.60 -6.38 8.62
CA ALA A 162 3.68 -7.00 9.95
C ALA A 162 5.09 -7.00 10.58
N TRP A 163 6.10 -6.57 9.83
CA TRP A 163 7.43 -6.28 10.37
C TRP A 163 7.48 -5.01 11.20
N HIS A 164 6.50 -4.12 11.04
CA HIS A 164 6.19 -3.09 12.01
C HIS A 164 5.22 -3.65 13.05
N PRO A 165 5.59 -3.65 14.35
CA PRO A 165 4.71 -4.11 15.42
C PRO A 165 3.33 -3.43 15.39
N GLU A 166 3.29 -2.15 15.09
CA GLU A 166 2.07 -1.34 15.03
C GLU A 166 1.10 -1.78 13.92
N LEU A 167 1.60 -2.45 12.87
CA LEU A 167 0.82 -2.93 11.73
C LEU A 167 0.58 -4.45 11.76
N LYS A 168 0.94 -5.13 12.86
CA LYS A 168 0.50 -6.50 13.10
C LYS A 168 -1.02 -6.55 13.30
N HIS A 169 -1.58 -7.74 13.10
CA HIS A 169 -3.00 -8.04 13.34
C HIS A 169 -4.00 -7.24 12.51
N CYS A 170 -3.53 -6.43 11.56
CA CYS A 170 -4.39 -5.63 10.72
C CYS A 170 -4.76 -6.36 9.41
N LEU A 171 -5.58 -5.68 8.63
CA LEU A 171 -5.92 -5.99 7.26
C LEU A 171 -5.68 -4.74 6.43
N ASN A 172 -5.04 -4.91 5.28
CA ASN A 172 -4.65 -3.80 4.41
C ASN A 172 -5.66 -3.63 3.28
N LEU A 173 -6.09 -2.39 3.06
CA LEU A 173 -6.79 -1.98 1.86
C LEU A 173 -5.86 -1.11 1.01
N TYR A 174 -5.67 -1.51 -0.24
CA TYR A 174 -5.13 -0.67 -1.31
C TYR A 174 -6.29 -0.20 -2.19
N LEU A 175 -6.57 1.09 -2.16
CA LEU A 175 -7.63 1.75 -2.91
C LEU A 175 -7.01 2.59 -4.04
N PRO A 176 -7.17 2.18 -5.31
CA PRO A 176 -6.80 3.01 -6.45
C PRO A 176 -7.53 4.36 -6.43
N VAL A 177 -6.80 5.45 -6.69
CA VAL A 177 -7.39 6.77 -6.95
C VAL A 177 -7.24 7.12 -8.43
N VAL A 178 -6.02 7.12 -8.94
CA VAL A 178 -5.71 7.27 -10.38
C VAL A 178 -4.49 6.44 -10.78
N GLY A 179 -4.39 6.12 -12.07
CA GLY A 179 -3.18 5.57 -12.67
C GLY A 179 -2.75 4.20 -12.14
N SER A 180 -3.63 3.45 -11.45
CA SER A 180 -3.40 2.05 -11.09
C SER A 180 -3.92 1.15 -12.19
N ASN A 181 -3.03 0.40 -12.82
CA ASN A 181 -3.33 -0.55 -13.88
C ASN A 181 -2.27 -1.68 -13.90
N GLU A 182 -2.26 -2.52 -14.91
CA GLU A 182 -1.30 -3.60 -15.10
C GLU A 182 0.18 -3.15 -15.15
N LEU A 183 0.45 -1.86 -15.33
CA LEU A 183 1.81 -1.31 -15.40
C LEU A 183 2.29 -0.72 -14.07
N SER A 184 1.41 -0.50 -13.10
CA SER A 184 1.73 0.33 -11.93
C SER A 184 1.10 -0.11 -10.62
N SER A 185 0.05 -0.94 -10.64
CA SER A 185 -0.64 -1.34 -9.41
C SER A 185 0.30 -2.06 -8.44
N LEU A 186 -0.14 -2.19 -7.18
CA LEU A 186 0.67 -2.79 -6.14
C LEU A 186 1.10 -4.22 -6.53
N GLY A 187 2.41 -4.48 -6.48
CA GLY A 187 2.97 -5.81 -6.66
C GLY A 187 2.92 -6.60 -5.35
N LEU A 188 2.57 -7.87 -5.44
CA LEU A 188 2.58 -8.80 -4.31
C LEU A 188 2.96 -10.21 -4.72
N ILE A 189 3.33 -11.05 -3.74
CA ILE A 189 3.65 -12.46 -3.95
C ILE A 189 2.56 -13.32 -3.30
N PRO A 190 1.65 -13.93 -4.07
CA PRO A 190 0.58 -14.78 -3.53
C PRO A 190 1.13 -15.89 -2.63
N GLY A 191 0.48 -16.14 -1.49
CA GLY A 191 0.87 -17.18 -0.55
C GLY A 191 2.12 -16.88 0.28
N SER A 192 2.84 -15.78 0.02
CA SER A 192 4.08 -15.45 0.75
C SER A 192 3.87 -15.20 2.25
N HIS A 193 2.64 -14.96 2.71
CA HIS A 193 2.29 -14.86 4.13
C HIS A 193 2.47 -16.18 4.90
N PHE A 194 2.61 -17.32 4.22
CA PHE A 194 2.96 -18.60 4.84
C PHE A 194 4.46 -18.87 4.90
N TRP A 195 5.33 -18.01 4.34
CA TRP A 195 6.76 -18.28 4.39
C TRP A 195 7.32 -18.01 5.80
N PRO A 196 8.09 -18.95 6.37
CA PRO A 196 8.70 -18.77 7.67
C PRO A 196 9.80 -17.71 7.61
N GLU A 197 9.93 -16.91 8.68
CA GLU A 197 10.87 -15.78 8.73
C GLU A 197 12.34 -16.21 8.56
N LYS A 198 12.72 -17.44 8.94
CA LYS A 198 14.06 -18.00 8.67
C LYS A 198 14.43 -18.10 7.19
N THR A 199 13.43 -18.07 6.30
CA THR A 199 13.65 -18.09 4.84
C THR A 199 13.69 -16.70 4.23
N VAL A 200 13.50 -15.65 5.03
CA VAL A 200 13.35 -14.27 4.58
C VAL A 200 14.34 -13.38 5.32
N GLU A 201 15.33 -12.86 4.60
CA GLU A 201 16.26 -11.84 5.12
C GLU A 201 15.68 -10.46 4.89
N ARG A 202 15.73 -9.61 5.92
CA ARG A 202 15.26 -8.23 5.85
C ARG A 202 16.17 -7.28 6.59
N THR A 203 16.03 -6.00 6.30
CA THR A 203 16.64 -4.95 7.12
C THR A 203 15.98 -4.86 8.50
N LEU A 204 16.71 -4.43 9.54
CA LEU A 204 16.21 -4.47 10.92
C LEU A 204 15.25 -3.34 11.32
N VAL A 205 15.55 -2.09 10.96
CA VAL A 205 14.84 -0.89 11.49
C VAL A 205 14.11 -0.10 10.39
N GLY A 206 14.50 -0.33 9.14
CA GLY A 206 14.06 0.40 7.95
C GLY A 206 15.02 0.12 6.82
N ALA A 207 14.77 0.69 5.65
CA ALA A 207 15.53 0.41 4.44
C ALA A 207 15.98 1.69 3.74
N VAL A 208 17.13 1.63 3.08
CA VAL A 208 17.54 2.62 2.09
C VAL A 208 17.47 1.97 0.71
N MET A 209 16.69 2.56 -0.19
CA MET A 209 16.54 2.09 -1.57
C MET A 209 16.65 3.28 -2.51
N ASN A 210 17.52 3.19 -3.51
CA ASN A 210 17.74 4.23 -4.53
C ASN A 210 17.96 5.65 -3.93
N GLY A 211 18.69 5.73 -2.82
CA GLY A 211 18.98 6.99 -2.11
C GLY A 211 17.86 7.51 -1.21
N SER A 212 16.67 6.89 -1.23
CA SER A 212 15.53 7.25 -0.38
C SER A 212 15.51 6.38 0.89
N GLN A 213 15.19 7.01 2.02
CA GLN A 213 15.00 6.32 3.30
C GLN A 213 13.53 5.93 3.49
N TYR A 214 13.32 4.68 3.89
CA TYR A 214 12.04 4.08 4.18
C TYR A 214 12.02 3.59 5.62
N THR A 215 10.90 3.80 6.31
CA THR A 215 10.70 3.30 7.67
C THR A 215 10.45 1.80 7.70
N VAL A 216 9.87 1.26 6.61
CA VAL A 216 9.57 -0.17 6.49
C VAL A 216 10.86 -1.00 6.33
N PRO A 217 11.02 -2.07 7.12
CA PRO A 217 11.99 -3.11 6.83
C PRO A 217 11.83 -3.64 5.40
N GLY A 218 12.91 -3.64 4.62
CA GLY A 218 12.91 -4.13 3.26
C GLY A 218 13.50 -5.54 3.18
N LEU A 219 12.89 -6.38 2.35
CA LEU A 219 13.38 -7.69 1.94
C LEU A 219 14.72 -7.55 1.20
N THR A 220 15.73 -8.29 1.64
CA THR A 220 17.08 -8.24 1.07
C THR A 220 17.47 -9.56 0.40
N ALA A 221 17.00 -10.70 0.92
CA ALA A 221 17.20 -12.01 0.35
C ALA A 221 16.11 -13.00 0.77
N THR A 222 15.91 -14.07 0.01
CA THR A 222 15.09 -15.21 0.41
C THR A 222 15.49 -16.46 -0.37
N SER A 223 15.25 -17.64 0.19
CA SER A 223 15.36 -18.91 -0.54
C SER A 223 14.13 -19.23 -1.39
N ASN A 224 13.05 -18.44 -1.27
CA ASN A 224 11.81 -18.64 -2.02
C ASN A 224 11.86 -17.92 -3.39
N ALA A 225 11.09 -18.40 -4.35
CA ALA A 225 10.97 -17.74 -5.64
C ALA A 225 10.20 -16.40 -5.50
N LEU A 226 10.81 -15.32 -5.98
CA LEU A 226 10.20 -13.98 -5.98
C LEU A 226 9.42 -13.75 -7.28
N GLN A 227 8.24 -14.38 -7.36
CA GLN A 227 7.31 -14.24 -8.48
C GLN A 227 6.16 -13.33 -8.06
N LEU A 228 6.29 -12.06 -8.40
CA LEU A 228 5.29 -11.05 -8.11
C LEU A 228 4.25 -11.01 -9.23
N MET A 229 3.04 -10.68 -8.85
CA MET A 229 1.98 -10.26 -9.77
C MET A 229 1.44 -8.89 -9.37
N ARG A 230 0.85 -8.20 -10.32
CA ARG A 230 0.08 -6.98 -10.10
C ARG A 230 -1.42 -7.28 -10.21
N PRO A 231 -2.15 -7.46 -9.09
CA PRO A 231 -3.61 -7.41 -9.14
C PRO A 231 -4.02 -6.07 -9.75
N ASN A 232 -4.90 -6.10 -10.75
CA ASN A 232 -5.39 -4.91 -11.45
C ASN A 232 -6.84 -4.66 -11.02
N PRO A 233 -7.10 -3.82 -9.99
CA PRO A 233 -8.47 -3.54 -9.58
C PRO A 233 -9.17 -2.77 -10.70
N ILE A 234 -10.24 -3.33 -11.24
CA ILE A 234 -11.09 -2.62 -12.20
C ILE A 234 -11.94 -1.56 -11.50
N ASN A 235 -12.73 -0.81 -12.27
CA ASN A 235 -13.58 0.25 -11.72
C ASN A 235 -14.40 -0.24 -10.51
N HIS A 236 -14.33 0.55 -9.43
CA HIS A 236 -15.01 0.32 -8.15
C HIS A 236 -14.51 -0.88 -7.31
N GLN A 237 -13.38 -1.50 -7.71
CA GLN A 237 -12.70 -2.50 -6.89
C GLN A 237 -11.57 -1.91 -6.06
N ALA A 238 -11.25 -2.59 -4.97
CA ALA A 238 -10.04 -2.37 -4.20
C ALA A 238 -9.36 -3.70 -3.91
N LEU A 239 -8.07 -3.62 -3.60
CA LEU A 239 -7.27 -4.78 -3.21
C LEU A 239 -7.25 -4.87 -1.68
N LEU A 240 -7.77 -5.96 -1.16
CA LEU A 240 -7.74 -6.30 0.25
C LEU A 240 -6.70 -7.39 0.47
N PHE A 241 -5.80 -7.23 1.45
CA PHE A 241 -4.71 -8.18 1.64
C PHE A 241 -4.19 -8.22 3.07
N THR A 242 -3.61 -9.34 3.46
CA THR A 242 -3.03 -9.53 4.80
C THR A 242 -1.66 -8.84 4.92
N PRO A 243 -1.31 -8.23 6.07
CA PRO A 243 -0.06 -7.51 6.26
C PRO A 243 1.18 -8.41 6.23
N TYR A 244 1.01 -9.73 6.29
CA TYR A 244 2.08 -10.72 6.21
C TYR A 244 2.48 -11.08 4.78
N LEU A 245 1.74 -10.61 3.76
CA LEU A 245 2.15 -10.79 2.37
C LEU A 245 3.36 -9.91 2.05
N ILE A 246 4.32 -10.48 1.31
CA ILE A 246 5.37 -9.70 0.67
C ILE A 246 4.74 -8.91 -0.47
N HIS A 247 4.88 -7.58 -0.39
CA HIS A 247 4.35 -6.62 -1.35
C HIS A 247 5.27 -5.40 -1.48
N GLY A 248 5.00 -4.53 -2.45
CA GLY A 248 5.86 -3.38 -2.78
C GLY A 248 6.64 -3.61 -4.07
N GLY A 249 7.77 -2.93 -4.25
CA GLY A 249 8.65 -3.09 -5.41
C GLY A 249 8.00 -2.79 -6.77
N ALA A 250 6.81 -2.19 -6.77
CA ALA A 250 6.04 -1.91 -7.97
C ALA A 250 6.33 -0.50 -8.47
N ALA A 251 7.31 -0.40 -9.36
CA ALA A 251 7.55 0.81 -10.14
C ALA A 251 6.30 1.19 -10.94
N ASN A 252 6.10 2.50 -11.09
CA ASN A 252 5.08 3.01 -11.99
C ASN A 252 5.64 3.03 -13.43
N LEU A 253 5.28 2.02 -14.21
CA LEU A 253 5.71 1.86 -15.60
C LEU A 253 4.75 2.54 -16.59
N ASN A 254 3.74 3.27 -16.11
CA ASN A 254 2.95 4.13 -17.00
C ASN A 254 3.87 5.17 -17.65
N PRO A 255 3.67 5.50 -18.93
CA PRO A 255 4.54 6.45 -19.62
C PRO A 255 4.37 7.90 -19.12
N ASP A 256 3.16 8.30 -18.77
CA ASP A 256 2.80 9.72 -18.54
C ASP A 256 1.60 9.85 -17.56
N THR A 257 1.57 9.01 -16.54
CA THR A 257 0.49 9.03 -15.54
C THR A 257 1.03 8.67 -14.16
N THR A 258 0.90 9.61 -13.23
CA THR A 258 1.18 9.38 -11.80
C THR A 258 0.22 8.34 -11.26
N ARG A 259 0.73 7.35 -10.54
CA ARG A 259 -0.10 6.41 -9.79
C ARG A 259 -0.36 6.99 -8.41
N VAL A 260 -1.63 7.11 -8.06
CA VAL A 260 -2.07 7.49 -6.72
C VAL A 260 -3.00 6.42 -6.17
N SER A 261 -2.72 6.00 -4.94
CA SER A 261 -3.58 5.09 -4.17
C SER A 261 -3.70 5.57 -2.74
N VAL A 262 -4.75 5.13 -2.06
CA VAL A 262 -4.90 5.26 -0.61
C VAL A 262 -4.71 3.91 0.04
N GLU A 263 -4.01 3.91 1.16
CA GLU A 263 -3.83 2.78 2.04
C GLU A 263 -4.62 3.02 3.33
N ILE A 264 -5.46 2.04 3.69
CA ILE A 264 -6.21 2.01 4.95
C ILE A 264 -5.89 0.70 5.65
N ARG A 265 -5.89 0.71 6.98
CA ARG A 265 -5.64 -0.44 7.83
C ARG A 265 -6.85 -0.68 8.73
N PHE A 266 -7.23 -1.94 8.88
CA PHE A 266 -8.37 -2.36 9.69
C PHE A 266 -7.90 -3.38 10.72
N TRP A 267 -8.27 -3.20 11.97
CA TRP A 267 -8.02 -4.15 13.05
C TRP A 267 -9.32 -4.77 13.52
N ARG A 268 -9.25 -5.90 14.22
CA ARG A 268 -10.40 -6.44 14.94
C ARG A 268 -10.90 -5.40 15.94
N ARG A 269 -12.20 -5.12 15.93
CA ARG A 269 -12.82 -4.31 16.98
C ARG A 269 -12.83 -5.12 18.27
N ALA A 270 -12.30 -4.55 19.36
CA ALA A 270 -12.44 -5.15 20.68
C ALA A 270 -13.93 -5.17 21.07
N ASP A 271 -14.35 -6.26 21.71
CA ASP A 271 -15.71 -6.41 22.24
C ASP A 271 -15.99 -5.44 23.40
#